data_AF-A0A6N6MHI8-F1
#
_entry.id   AF-A0A6N6MHI8-F1
#
_cell.length_a   1.000
_cell.length_b   1.000
_cell.length_c   1.000
_cell.angle_alpha   90.00
_cell.angle_beta   90.00
_cell.angle_gamma   90.00
#
_symmetry.space_group_name_H-M   'P 1'
#
loop_
_entity.id
_entity.type
_entity.pdbx_description
1 polymer ?
#
loop_
_entity_poly.entity_id
_entity_poly.type
_entity_poly.pdbx_seq_one_letter_code
_entity_poly.pdbx_strand_id
1 'polypeptide(L)'
;MFKLLFKNLLLANYSFAKRWVNKKMPERIIPSTIHIFISPFTFITAGLACVILGSITYKIKYPEFVLVLIALFFGFGLQKPVKKAFHLWQIEKEYKALSKNERWNKNTLAFMFFWIGFGVFLFLGAKFLGGYLVE
;
A
#
# COMPACT_ATOMS: atom_id res chain seq x y z
N MET A 1 17.40 -9.55 -1.77
CA MET A 1 16.54 -9.41 -0.56
C MET A 1 15.26 -8.63 -0.85
N PHE A 2 15.32 -7.36 -1.28
CA PHE A 2 14.14 -6.55 -1.56
C PHE A 2 13.16 -7.15 -2.58
N LYS A 3 13.65 -7.67 -3.71
CA LYS A 3 12.80 -8.35 -4.70
C LYS A 3 11.99 -9.49 -4.09
N LEU A 4 12.60 -10.30 -3.21
CA LEU A 4 11.94 -11.42 -2.55
C LEU A 4 10.81 -10.92 -1.63
N LEU A 5 11.09 -9.89 -0.82
CA LEU A 5 10.11 -9.25 0.06
C LEU A 5 8.93 -8.68 -0.73
N PHE A 6 9.19 -7.82 -1.72
CA PHE A 6 8.13 -7.17 -2.51
C PHE A 6 7.33 -8.17 -3.34
N LYS A 7 7.99 -9.19 -3.90
CA LYS A 7 7.30 -10.28 -4.60
C LYS A 7 6.41 -11.06 -3.66
N ASN A 8 6.88 -11.38 -2.46
CA ASN A 8 6.12 -12.08 -1.44
C ASN A 8 4.90 -11.28 -0.98
N LEU A 9 5.06 -9.96 -0.77
CA LEU A 9 3.97 -9.05 -0.46
C LEU A 9 3.00 -8.92 -1.63
N LEU A 10 3.47 -8.84 -2.87
CA LEU A 10 2.61 -8.75 -4.05
C LEU A 10 1.79 -10.04 -4.25
N LEU A 11 2.41 -11.20 -4.01
CA LEU A 11 1.74 -12.50 -4.00
C LEU A 11 0.69 -12.59 -2.87
N ALA A 12 1.01 -12.03 -1.70
CA ALA A 12 0.08 -11.94 -0.57
C ALA A 12 -1.16 -11.11 -0.92
N ASN A 13 -0.95 -9.93 -1.51
CA ASN A 13 -2.04 -9.05 -1.94
C ASN A 13 -2.85 -9.65 -3.10
N TYR A 14 -2.21 -10.42 -4.00
CA TYR A 14 -2.94 -11.16 -5.03
C TYR A 14 -3.83 -12.24 -4.43
N SER A 15 -3.32 -13.02 -3.48
CA SER A 15 -4.11 -14.03 -2.75
C SER A 15 -5.32 -13.38 -2.05
N PHE A 16 -5.09 -12.24 -1.39
CA PHE A 16 -6.13 -11.49 -0.71
C PHE A 16 -7.19 -10.99 -1.70
N ALA A 17 -6.76 -10.38 -2.81
CA ALA A 17 -7.66 -9.93 -3.87
C ALA A 17 -8.46 -11.09 -4.47
N LYS A 18 -7.84 -12.23 -4.79
CA LYS A 18 -8.53 -13.42 -5.33
C LYS A 18 -9.62 -13.95 -4.41
N ARG A 19 -9.47 -13.75 -3.10
CA ARG A 19 -10.42 -14.22 -2.09
C ARG A 19 -11.57 -13.24 -1.87
N TRP A 20 -11.26 -11.95 -1.80
CA TRP A 20 -12.21 -10.92 -1.39
C TRP A 20 -12.86 -10.18 -2.57
N VAL A 21 -12.18 -10.11 -3.73
CA VAL A 21 -12.77 -9.61 -4.97
C VAL A 21 -13.65 -10.71 -5.56
N ASN A 22 -14.88 -10.35 -5.88
CA ASN A 22 -15.93 -11.25 -6.33
C ASN A 22 -15.43 -12.22 -7.43
N LYS A 23 -15.65 -13.53 -7.25
CA LYS A 23 -15.32 -14.56 -8.23
C LYS A 23 -15.94 -14.30 -9.61
N LYS A 24 -17.03 -13.53 -9.67
CA LYS A 24 -17.73 -13.14 -10.90
C LYS A 24 -17.06 -11.99 -11.68
N MET A 25 -16.00 -11.37 -11.15
CA MET A 25 -15.26 -10.27 -11.80
C MET A 25 -13.74 -10.56 -11.86
N PRO A 26 -13.32 -11.65 -12.53
CA PRO A 26 -11.91 -12.03 -12.61
C PRO A 26 -11.02 -10.96 -13.24
N GLU A 27 -11.55 -10.15 -14.15
CA GLU A 27 -10.86 -9.04 -14.81
C GLU A 27 -10.43 -7.95 -13.82
N ARG A 28 -11.11 -7.83 -12.68
CA ARG A 28 -10.80 -6.83 -11.64
C ARG A 28 -9.75 -7.29 -10.64
N ILE A 29 -9.33 -8.56 -10.68
CA ILE A 29 -8.40 -9.10 -9.69
C ILE A 29 -7.03 -8.42 -9.79
N ILE A 30 -6.49 -8.24 -11.00
CA ILE A 30 -5.18 -7.60 -11.19
C ILE A 30 -5.21 -6.12 -10.76
N PRO A 31 -6.15 -5.27 -11.23
CA PRO A 31 -6.30 -3.91 -10.73
C PRO A 31 -6.43 -3.85 -9.20
N SER A 32 -7.29 -4.71 -8.62
CA SER A 32 -7.50 -4.73 -7.16
C SER A 32 -6.23 -5.13 -6.41
N THR A 33 -5.49 -6.13 -6.92
CA THR A 33 -4.20 -6.53 -6.35
C THR A 33 -3.22 -5.38 -6.31
N ILE A 34 -3.12 -4.62 -7.40
CA ILE A 34 -2.23 -3.45 -7.51
C ILE A 34 -2.65 -2.38 -6.49
N HIS A 35 -3.94 -2.06 -6.40
CA HIS A 35 -4.45 -1.06 -5.44
C HIS A 35 -4.18 -1.48 -3.99
N ILE A 36 -4.52 -2.71 -3.62
CA ILE A 36 -4.33 -3.24 -2.26
C ILE A 36 -2.83 -3.30 -1.92
N PHE A 37 -1.97 -3.63 -2.88
CA PHE A 37 -0.52 -3.63 -2.69
C PHE A 37 0.07 -2.22 -2.51
N ILE A 38 -0.41 -1.22 -3.25
CA ILE A 38 0.12 0.16 -3.21
C ILE A 38 -0.35 0.93 -1.98
N SER A 39 -1.62 0.75 -1.57
CA SER A 39 -2.26 1.54 -0.51
C SER A 39 -1.43 1.63 0.80
N PRO A 40 -0.83 0.55 1.32
CA PRO A 40 -0.02 0.61 2.54
C PRO A 40 1.24 1.45 2.37
N PHE A 41 1.86 1.42 1.19
CA PHE A 41 2.99 2.31 0.88
C PHE A 41 2.53 3.77 0.80
N THR A 42 1.35 4.03 0.24
CA THR A 42 0.77 5.38 0.23
C THR A 42 0.52 5.89 1.65
N PHE A 43 -0.01 5.05 2.55
CA PHE A 43 -0.18 5.41 3.97
C PHE A 43 1.14 5.72 4.65
N ILE A 44 2.15 4.87 4.50
CA ILE A 44 3.48 5.07 5.10
C ILE A 44 4.12 6.36 4.59
N THR A 45 4.11 6.56 3.27
CA THR A 45 4.71 7.76 2.65
C THR A 45 3.97 9.05 3.02
N ALA A 46 2.64 9.04 3.05
CA ALA A 46 1.86 10.16 3.54
C ALA A 46 2.14 10.47 5.02
N GLY A 47 2.23 9.44 5.87
CA GLY A 47 2.57 9.60 7.28
C GLY A 47 3.97 10.20 7.47
N LEU A 48 4.96 9.73 6.70
CA LEU A 48 6.32 10.31 6.71
C LEU A 48 6.31 11.76 6.22
N ALA A 49 5.51 12.07 5.20
CA ALA A 49 5.36 13.44 4.71
C ALA A 49 4.78 14.36 5.80
N CYS A 50 3.83 13.90 6.62
CA CYS A 50 3.34 14.65 7.78
C CYS A 50 4.48 15.02 8.75
N VAL A 51 5.41 14.10 9.02
CA VAL A 51 6.57 14.39 9.89
C VAL A 51 7.48 15.43 9.26
N ILE A 52 7.77 15.31 7.98
CA ILE A 52 8.63 16.25 7.25
C ILE A 52 7.99 17.64 7.26
N LEU A 53 6.72 17.75 6.89
CA LEU A 53 5.99 19.03 6.88
C LEU A 53 5.94 19.65 8.28
N GLY A 54 5.69 18.84 9.31
CA GLY A 54 5.69 19.29 10.70
C GLY A 54 7.05 19.76 11.22
N SER A 55 8.15 19.37 10.57
CA SER A 55 9.51 19.81 10.92
C SER A 55 9.98 21.09 10.20
N ILE A 56 9.21 21.58 9.22
CA ILE A 56 9.54 22.81 8.50
C ILE A 56 9.17 24.01 9.38
N THR A 57 10.10 24.94 9.54
CA THR A 57 9.97 26.12 10.42
C THR A 57 8.98 27.16 9.92
N TYR A 58 8.73 27.23 8.61
CA TYR A 58 7.71 28.11 8.03
C TYR A 58 6.42 27.33 7.75
N LYS A 59 5.27 27.91 8.11
CA LYS A 59 3.97 27.27 7.87
C LYS A 59 3.61 27.32 6.39
N ILE A 60 3.42 26.15 5.79
CA ILE A 60 2.84 26.04 4.44
C ILE A 60 1.36 26.37 4.57
N LYS A 61 0.81 27.16 3.65
CA LYS A 61 -0.58 27.62 3.70
C LYS A 61 -1.62 26.50 3.55
N TYR A 62 -1.27 25.44 2.81
CA TYR A 62 -2.14 24.29 2.48
C TYR A 62 -1.35 22.96 2.56
N PRO A 63 -0.89 22.53 3.75
CA PRO A 63 -0.09 21.31 3.90
C PRO A 63 -0.87 20.06 3.48
N GLU A 64 -2.20 20.05 3.63
CA GLU A 64 -3.09 18.98 3.18
C GLU A 64 -3.03 18.78 1.67
N PHE A 65 -2.89 19.84 0.88
CA PHE A 65 -2.77 19.75 -0.58
C PHE A 65 -1.47 19.06 -0.98
N VAL A 66 -0.37 19.34 -0.27
CA VAL A 66 0.91 18.68 -0.48
C VAL A 66 0.82 17.18 -0.16
N LEU A 67 0.14 16.82 0.94
CA LEU A 67 -0.10 15.42 1.31
C LEU A 67 -0.93 14.68 0.26
N VAL A 68 -1.98 15.33 -0.27
CA VAL A 68 -2.80 14.77 -1.36
C VAL A 68 -1.96 14.56 -2.63
N LEU A 69 -1.11 15.52 -3.01
CA LEU A 69 -0.23 15.38 -4.17
C LEU A 69 0.77 14.23 -4.01
N ILE A 70 1.36 14.06 -2.82
CA ILE A 70 2.25 12.94 -2.53
C ILE A 70 1.49 11.62 -2.63
N ALA A 71 0.29 11.54 -2.03
CA ALA A 71 -0.54 10.34 -2.09
C ALA A 71 -0.93 9.99 -3.54
N LEU A 72 -1.27 10.98 -4.36
CA LEU A 72 -1.57 10.82 -5.78
C LEU A 72 -0.34 10.36 -6.57
N PHE A 73 0.81 10.99 -6.35
CA PHE A 73 2.04 10.64 -7.07
C PHE A 73 2.46 9.20 -6.79
N PHE A 74 2.43 8.76 -5.53
CA PHE A 74 2.74 7.37 -5.18
C PHE A 74 1.62 6.41 -5.62
N GLY A 75 0.36 6.80 -5.45
CA GLY A 75 -0.82 6.00 -5.79
C GLY A 75 -0.94 5.69 -7.28
N PHE A 76 -0.62 6.65 -8.16
CA PHE A 76 -0.64 6.49 -9.61
C PHE A 76 0.71 6.10 -10.19
N GLY A 77 1.81 6.69 -9.69
CA GLY A 77 3.16 6.45 -10.17
C GLY A 77 3.61 5.00 -10.00
N LEU A 78 3.13 4.31 -8.96
CA LEU A 78 3.46 2.91 -8.71
C LEU A 78 2.59 1.90 -9.47
N GLN A 79 1.48 2.30 -10.10
CA GLN A 79 0.59 1.34 -10.78
C GLN A 79 1.28 0.61 -11.94
N LYS A 80 1.92 1.36 -12.84
CA LYS A 80 2.66 0.79 -13.98
C LYS A 80 3.81 -0.13 -13.56
N PRO A 81 4.74 0.26 -12.66
CA PRO A 81 5.82 -0.62 -12.25
C PRO A 81 5.33 -1.85 -11.48
N VAL A 82 4.30 -1.72 -10.61
CA VAL A 82 3.73 -2.87 -9.90
C VAL A 82 3.04 -3.84 -10.87
N LYS A 83 2.29 -3.32 -11.85
CA LYS A 83 1.70 -4.17 -12.91
C LYS A 83 2.79 -4.90 -13.71
N LYS A 84 3.87 -4.22 -14.08
CA LYS A 84 5.01 -4.85 -14.76
C LYS A 84 5.64 -5.94 -13.89
N ALA A 85 5.86 -5.66 -12.61
CA ALA A 85 6.42 -6.61 -11.65
C ALA A 85 5.52 -7.84 -11.46
N PHE A 86 4.20 -7.65 -11.42
CA PHE A 86 3.22 -8.75 -11.33
C PHE A 86 3.41 -9.78 -12.45
N HIS A 87 3.50 -9.32 -13.69
CA HIS A 87 3.70 -10.20 -14.84
C HIS A 87 5.11 -10.78 -14.88
N LEU A 88 6.15 -9.97 -14.67
CA LEU A 88 7.55 -10.39 -14.74
C LEU A 88 7.91 -11.41 -13.65
N TRP A 89 7.29 -11.31 -12.48
CA TRP A 89 7.51 -12.24 -11.37
C TRP A 89 6.55 -13.43 -11.37
N GLN A 90 5.68 -13.56 -12.39
CA GLN A 90 4.75 -14.67 -12.57
C GLN A 90 3.86 -14.93 -11.33
N ILE A 91 3.36 -13.87 -10.68
CA ILE A 91 2.62 -13.95 -9.41
C ILE A 91 1.43 -14.91 -9.49
N GLU A 92 0.69 -14.90 -10.58
CA GLU A 92 -0.45 -15.81 -10.76
C GLU A 92 -0.03 -17.29 -10.78
N LYS A 93 1.09 -17.60 -11.44
CA LYS A 93 1.61 -18.98 -11.53
C LYS A 93 2.01 -19.46 -10.14
N GLU A 94 2.71 -18.63 -9.38
CA GLU A 94 3.12 -18.95 -8.01
C GLU A 94 1.94 -19.14 -7.08
N TYR A 95 0.91 -18.28 -7.18
CA TYR A 95 -0.31 -18.45 -6.40
C TYR A 95 -0.98 -19.81 -6.62
N LYS A 96 -1.02 -20.29 -7.88
CA LYS A 96 -1.61 -21.60 -8.22
C LYS A 96 -0.84 -22.75 -7.57
N ALA A 97 0.47 -22.61 -7.38
CA ALA A 97 1.32 -23.60 -6.72
C ALA A 97 1.16 -23.64 -5.18
N LEU A 98 0.61 -22.59 -4.57
CA LEU A 98 0.40 -22.54 -3.12
C LEU A 98 -0.71 -23.51 -2.67
N SER A 99 -0.46 -24.17 -1.54
CA SER A 99 -1.45 -24.93 -0.76
C SER A 99 -2.49 -24.01 -0.11
N LYS A 100 -3.59 -24.60 0.40
CA LYS A 100 -4.65 -23.85 1.11
C LYS A 100 -4.10 -23.08 2.31
N ASN A 101 -3.24 -23.70 3.13
CA ASN A 101 -2.67 -23.08 4.32
C ASN A 101 -1.73 -21.92 3.97
N GLU A 102 -0.91 -22.08 2.93
CA GLU A 102 -0.04 -21.00 2.48
C GLU A 102 -0.84 -19.79 1.97
N ARG A 103 -1.92 -20.02 1.23
CA ARG A 103 -2.83 -18.94 0.79
C ARG A 103 -3.47 -18.21 1.98
N TRP A 104 -3.80 -18.93 3.06
CA TRP A 104 -4.28 -18.29 4.29
C TRP A 104 -3.22 -17.40 4.93
N ASN A 105 -1.99 -17.90 5.09
CA ASN A 105 -0.88 -17.11 5.62
C ASN A 105 -0.59 -15.88 4.75
N LYS A 106 -0.68 -16.01 3.43
CA LYS A 106 -0.60 -14.89 2.48
C LYS A 106 -1.71 -13.85 2.70
N ASN A 107 -2.95 -14.28 2.90
CA ASN A 107 -4.05 -13.36 3.19
C ASN A 107 -3.83 -12.60 4.50
N THR A 108 -3.38 -13.30 5.55
CA THR A 108 -3.05 -12.67 6.84
C THR A 108 -1.91 -11.66 6.68
N LEU A 109 -0.86 -12.01 5.94
CA LEU A 109 0.24 -11.09 5.66
C LEU A 109 -0.24 -9.82 4.94
N ALA A 110 -1.09 -9.95 3.91
CA ALA A 110 -1.66 -8.80 3.21
C ALA A 110 -2.51 -7.91 4.14
N PHE A 111 -3.34 -8.54 4.98
CA PHE A 111 -4.16 -7.85 5.97
C PHE A 111 -3.30 -7.08 6.98
N MET A 112 -2.29 -7.74 7.57
CA MET A 112 -1.36 -7.10 8.50
C MET A 112 -0.60 -5.96 7.83
N PHE A 113 -0.10 -6.16 6.62
CA PHE A 113 0.64 -5.12 5.89
C PHE A 113 -0.20 -3.88 5.66
N PHE A 114 -1.49 -4.04 5.32
CA PHE A 114 -2.43 -2.94 5.20
C PHE A 114 -2.63 -2.18 6.52
N TRP A 115 -2.95 -2.89 7.59
CA TRP A 115 -3.22 -2.26 8.88
C TRP A 115 -2.00 -1.64 9.54
N ILE A 116 -0.81 -2.22 9.36
CA ILE A 116 0.44 -1.61 9.81
C ILE A 116 0.66 -0.29 9.08
N GLY A 117 0.53 -0.27 7.74
CA GLY A 117 0.67 0.96 6.96
C GLY A 117 -0.34 2.03 7.40
N PHE A 118 -1.60 1.62 7.56
CA PHE A 118 -2.66 2.51 8.02
C PHE A 118 -2.44 3.03 9.45
N GLY A 119 -2.00 2.17 10.38
CA GLY A 119 -1.68 2.56 11.75
C GLY A 119 -0.52 3.55 11.82
N VAL A 120 0.53 3.35 11.01
CA VAL A 120 1.64 4.32 10.86
C VAL A 120 1.12 5.67 10.40
N PHE A 121 0.24 5.69 9.39
CA PHE A 121 -0.36 6.93 8.92
C PHE A 121 -1.16 7.65 10.02
N LEU A 122 -2.02 6.93 10.75
CA LEU A 122 -2.80 7.53 11.84
C LEU A 122 -1.90 8.08 12.95
N PHE A 123 -0.89 7.33 13.36
CA PHE A 123 0.04 7.76 14.41
C PHE A 123 0.80 9.03 14.02
N LEU A 124 1.40 9.05 12.83
CA LEU A 124 2.16 10.20 12.34
C LEU A 124 1.26 11.39 11.98
N GLY A 125 0.08 11.12 11.42
CA GLY A 125 -0.93 12.13 11.11
C GLY A 125 -1.50 12.81 12.35
N ALA A 126 -1.81 12.05 13.41
CA ALA A 126 -2.27 12.59 14.68
C ALA A 126 -1.20 13.49 15.33
N LYS A 127 0.07 13.07 15.31
CA LYS A 127 1.18 13.89 15.81
C LYS A 127 1.32 15.20 15.03
N PHE A 128 1.16 15.17 13.71
CA PHE A 128 1.18 16.36 12.87
C PHE A 128 0.01 17.31 13.16
N LEU A 129 -1.22 16.78 13.22
CA LEU A 129 -2.42 17.56 13.53
C LEU A 129 -2.32 18.22 14.92
N GLY A 130 -1.88 17.48 15.93
CA GLY A 130 -1.80 17.96 17.32
C GLY A 130 -0.69 18.97 17.60
N GLY A 131 0.38 18.99 16.79
CA GLY A 131 1.48 19.95 16.92
C GLY A 131 1.41 21.11 15.91
N TYR A 132 1.38 20.81 14.62
CA TYR A 132 1.58 21.80 13.55
C TYR A 132 0.36 22.66 13.22
N LEU A 133 -0.86 22.16 13.47
CA LEU A 133 -2.11 22.87 13.18
C LEU A 133 -2.77 23.51 14.40
N VAL A 134 -2.37 23.13 15.61
CA VAL A 134 -2.91 23.65 16.88
C VAL A 134 -2.02 24.76 17.46
N GLU A 135 -0.69 24.63 17.35
CA GLU A 135 0.27 25.73 17.51
C GLU A 135 0.40 26.51 16.19
#